data_AF-F3KJ86-F1
#
_entry.id   AF-F3KJ86-F1
#
_cell.length_a   1.000
_cell.length_b   1.000
_cell.length_c   1.000
_cell.angle_alpha   90.00
_cell.angle_beta   90.00
_cell.angle_gamma   90.00
#
_symmetry.space_group_name_H-M   'P 1'
#
loop_
_entity.id
_entity.type
_entity.pdbx_description
1 polymer ?
#
loop_
_entity_poly.entity_id
_entity_poly.type
_entity_poly.pdbx_seq_one_letter_code
_entity_poly.pdbx_strand_id
1 'polypeptide(L)'
;MIVSDFLQEIKKQKKISNQVRLYVINKNKHYFLNDGVLKNGFNSKLTIMKNRDSVLSAFSKMAFLFDEIICLRIVSYSNQKDNKELLYLLNLVPINRKIRAFLDWGVFSPEYTRNMSRLFEVRNDTVHCVSLDEVRYNPKTPISLSSVDGFKKFKTDMCKAWDDLLKIYLNQQANIDWIALSKEVKIKP
;
A
#
# COMPACT_ATOMS: atom_id res chain seq x y z
N MET A 1 -10.28 -18.14 14.03
CA MET A 1 -10.58 -17.89 12.60
C MET A 1 -9.36 -17.29 11.97
N ILE A 2 -8.86 -17.84 10.87
CA ILE A 2 -7.73 -17.27 10.12
C ILE A 2 -8.22 -16.50 8.89
N VAL A 3 -7.34 -15.70 8.27
CA VAL A 3 -7.66 -14.88 7.07
C VAL A 3 -8.33 -15.70 5.95
N SER A 4 -7.90 -16.95 5.78
CA SER A 4 -8.48 -17.84 4.76
C SER A 4 -9.94 -18.19 5.05
N ASP A 5 -10.28 -18.48 6.31
CA ASP A 5 -11.65 -18.79 6.73
C ASP A 5 -12.54 -17.57 6.52
N PHE A 6 -12.07 -16.40 6.96
CA PHE A 6 -12.77 -15.13 6.79
C PHE A 6 -13.10 -14.85 5.32
N LEU A 7 -12.12 -14.99 4.42
CA LEU A 7 -12.34 -14.79 2.99
C LEU A 7 -13.31 -15.81 2.39
N GLN A 8 -13.32 -17.06 2.87
CA GLN A 8 -14.30 -18.05 2.44
C GLN A 8 -15.71 -17.71 2.92
N GLU A 9 -15.86 -17.24 4.16
CA GLU A 9 -17.14 -16.78 4.69
C GLU A 9 -17.69 -15.61 3.86
N ILE A 10 -16.88 -14.58 3.63
CA ILE A 10 -17.31 -13.40 2.86
C ILE A 10 -17.75 -13.77 1.45
N LYS A 11 -17.01 -14.64 0.76
CA LYS A 11 -17.36 -15.06 -0.60
C LYS A 11 -18.69 -15.82 -0.68
N LYS A 12 -19.17 -16.40 0.43
CA LYS A 12 -20.46 -17.08 0.50
C LYS A 12 -21.62 -16.13 0.84
N GLN A 13 -21.33 -14.93 1.35
CA GLN A 13 -22.36 -13.97 1.74
C GLN A 13 -22.96 -13.27 0.51
N LYS A 14 -24.29 -13.21 0.46
CA LYS A 14 -25.02 -12.45 -0.58
C LYS A 14 -25.01 -10.95 -0.33
N LYS A 15 -24.93 -10.53 0.94
CA LYS A 15 -24.89 -9.14 1.38
C LYS A 15 -23.78 -8.99 2.41
N ILE A 16 -22.96 -7.98 2.25
CA ILE A 16 -21.85 -7.65 3.14
C ILE A 16 -22.06 -6.23 3.66
N SER A 17 -21.76 -5.99 4.94
CA SER A 17 -21.83 -4.66 5.54
C SER A 17 -21.01 -3.64 4.75
N ASN A 18 -21.61 -2.47 4.48
CA ASN A 18 -20.91 -1.34 3.90
C ASN A 18 -20.05 -0.57 4.92
N GLN A 19 -20.12 -0.96 6.20
CA GLN A 19 -19.37 -0.34 7.29
C GLN A 19 -17.95 -0.90 7.44
N VAL A 20 -17.53 -1.79 6.54
CA VAL A 20 -16.20 -2.40 6.57
C VAL A 20 -15.41 -2.00 5.34
N ARG A 21 -14.20 -1.49 5.57
CA ARG A 21 -13.21 -1.18 4.53
C ARG A 21 -11.89 -1.81 4.94
N LEU A 22 -11.43 -2.78 4.17
CA LEU A 22 -10.24 -3.54 4.50
C LEU A 22 -9.54 -4.09 3.25
N TYR A 23 -8.25 -3.82 3.13
CA TYR A 23 -7.39 -4.56 2.21
C TYR A 23 -6.90 -5.86 2.86
N VAL A 24 -7.00 -6.98 2.15
CA VAL A 24 -6.65 -8.30 2.69
C VAL A 24 -5.67 -9.00 1.77
N ILE A 25 -4.53 -9.39 2.32
CA ILE A 25 -3.56 -10.25 1.65
C ILE A 25 -3.68 -11.66 2.22
N ASN A 26 -3.94 -12.63 1.36
CA ASN A 26 -3.88 -14.05 1.71
C ASN A 26 -2.98 -14.79 0.72
N LYS A 27 -1.80 -15.22 1.20
CA LYS A 27 -0.71 -15.73 0.37
C LYS A 27 -0.36 -14.69 -0.70
N ASN A 28 -0.47 -15.05 -1.99
CA ASN A 28 -0.17 -14.17 -3.11
C ASN A 28 -1.42 -13.48 -3.70
N LYS A 29 -2.58 -13.63 -3.07
CA LYS A 29 -3.84 -13.04 -3.55
C LYS A 29 -4.24 -11.89 -2.66
N HIS A 30 -4.50 -10.75 -3.27
CA HIS A 30 -4.93 -9.55 -2.58
C HIS A 30 -6.40 -9.31 -2.88
N TYR A 31 -7.11 -8.78 -1.90
CA TYR A 31 -8.52 -8.44 -1.98
C TYR A 31 -8.75 -7.09 -1.34
N PHE A 32 -9.79 -6.39 -1.80
CA PHE A 32 -10.23 -5.15 -1.18
C PHE A 32 -11.72 -5.24 -0.91
N LEU A 33 -12.07 -5.26 0.37
CA LEU A 33 -13.45 -5.13 0.82
C LEU A 33 -13.73 -3.65 1.02
N ASN A 34 -14.67 -3.11 0.27
CA ASN A 34 -15.12 -1.73 0.43
C ASN A 34 -16.56 -1.59 -0.03
N ASP A 35 -17.35 -0.80 0.69
CA ASP A 35 -18.76 -0.51 0.39
C ASP A 35 -19.58 -1.78 0.12
N GLY A 36 -19.35 -2.84 0.91
CA GLY A 36 -20.07 -4.12 0.81
C GLY A 36 -19.66 -4.99 -0.39
N VAL A 37 -18.58 -4.66 -1.10
CA VAL A 37 -18.09 -5.43 -2.25
C VAL A 37 -16.66 -5.90 -2.01
N LEU A 38 -16.43 -7.21 -2.16
CA LEU A 38 -15.10 -7.80 -2.18
C LEU A 38 -14.56 -7.82 -3.62
N LYS A 39 -13.56 -6.98 -3.92
CA LYS A 39 -12.89 -6.91 -5.22
C LYS A 39 -11.51 -7.56 -5.16
N ASN A 40 -10.98 -7.95 -6.33
CA ASN A 40 -9.57 -8.32 -6.43
C ASN A 40 -8.70 -7.07 -6.20
N GLY A 41 -7.66 -7.24 -5.39
CA GLY A 41 -6.67 -6.21 -5.11
C GLY A 41 -5.57 -6.17 -6.17
N PHE A 42 -4.41 -5.62 -5.79
CA PHE A 42 -3.24 -5.56 -6.66
C PHE A 42 -2.58 -6.94 -6.81
N ASN A 43 -1.78 -7.08 -7.86
CA ASN A 43 -0.87 -8.22 -7.96
C ASN A 43 0.17 -8.17 -6.84
N SER A 44 0.50 -9.33 -6.27
CA SER A 44 1.51 -9.42 -5.21
C SER A 44 2.91 -9.04 -5.70
N LYS A 45 3.19 -9.21 -7.00
CA LYS A 45 4.43 -8.78 -7.64
C LYS A 45 4.24 -7.45 -8.35
N LEU A 46 5.22 -6.58 -8.17
CA LEU A 46 5.27 -5.28 -8.83
C LEU A 46 5.96 -5.40 -10.19
N THR A 47 5.22 -5.15 -11.27
CA THR A 47 5.77 -5.05 -12.63
C THR A 47 5.96 -3.59 -13.01
N ILE A 48 7.20 -3.22 -13.33
CA ILE A 48 7.57 -1.85 -13.70
C ILE A 48 8.26 -1.88 -15.08
N MET A 49 7.75 -1.06 -15.98
CA MET A 49 8.27 -0.79 -17.31
C MET A 49 8.97 0.58 -17.33
N LYS A 50 9.92 0.77 -18.25
CA LYS A 50 10.69 2.01 -18.37
C LYS A 50 9.88 3.10 -19.08
N ASN A 51 8.83 3.56 -18.42
CA ASN A 51 8.03 4.73 -18.82
C ASN A 51 7.42 5.40 -17.59
N ARG A 52 7.10 6.69 -17.73
CA ARG A 52 6.57 7.54 -16.66
C ARG A 52 5.36 6.93 -15.97
N ASP A 53 4.36 6.50 -16.73
CA ASP A 53 3.09 6.02 -16.17
C ASP A 53 3.25 4.72 -15.38
N SER A 54 4.11 3.82 -15.84
CA SER A 54 4.41 2.57 -15.13
C SER A 54 5.14 2.83 -13.81
N VAL A 55 6.08 3.78 -13.79
CA VAL A 55 6.77 4.21 -12.56
C VAL A 55 5.79 4.87 -11.59
N LEU A 56 4.97 5.82 -12.04
CA LEU A 56 3.96 6.46 -11.20
C LEU A 56 2.92 5.46 -10.69
N SER A 57 2.47 4.53 -11.53
CA SER A 57 1.56 3.45 -11.14
C SER A 57 2.15 2.54 -10.05
N ALA A 58 3.48 2.35 -10.03
CA ALA A 58 4.14 1.61 -8.96
C ALA A 58 4.10 2.38 -7.63
N PHE A 59 4.38 3.69 -7.66
CA PHE A 59 4.27 4.54 -6.48
C PHE A 59 2.84 4.67 -5.95
N SER A 60 1.84 4.74 -6.83
CA SER A 60 0.44 4.79 -6.39
C SER A 60 0.02 3.54 -5.62
N LYS A 61 0.54 2.34 -5.98
CA LYS A 61 0.29 1.10 -5.21
C LYS A 61 0.93 1.13 -3.84
N MET A 62 2.15 1.66 -3.73
CA MET A 62 2.82 1.85 -2.43
C MET A 62 2.09 2.86 -1.55
N ALA A 63 1.70 4.01 -2.12
CA ALA A 63 0.96 5.05 -1.42
C ALA A 63 -0.38 4.52 -0.90
N PHE A 64 -1.09 3.72 -1.71
CA PHE A 64 -2.29 3.03 -1.25
C PHE A 64 -2.02 2.17 0.00
N LEU A 65 -0.98 1.33 -0.01
CA LEU A 65 -0.66 0.51 1.16
C LEU A 65 -0.23 1.33 2.37
N PHE A 66 0.42 2.48 2.18
CA PHE A 66 0.71 3.39 3.29
C PHE A 66 -0.60 3.84 3.94
N ASP A 67 -1.57 4.26 3.14
CA ASP A 67 -2.85 4.71 3.66
C ASP A 67 -3.62 3.57 4.34
N GLU A 68 -3.57 2.35 3.79
CA GLU A 68 -4.16 1.17 4.44
C GLU A 68 -3.50 0.87 5.79
N ILE A 69 -2.17 0.97 5.91
CA ILE A 69 -1.47 0.77 7.20
C ILE A 69 -1.93 1.81 8.23
N ILE A 70 -2.05 3.07 7.81
CA ILE A 70 -2.50 4.14 8.71
C ILE A 70 -3.95 3.91 9.12
N CYS A 71 -4.83 3.54 8.18
CA CYS A 71 -6.22 3.22 8.47
C CYS A 71 -6.32 2.06 9.47
N LEU A 72 -5.60 0.96 9.23
CA LEU A 72 -5.56 -0.19 10.14
C LEU A 72 -5.15 0.18 11.56
N ARG A 73 -4.23 1.14 11.71
CA ARG A 73 -3.73 1.57 13.01
C ARG A 73 -4.69 2.50 13.76
N ILE A 74 -5.39 3.39 13.04
CA ILE A 74 -6.22 4.44 13.65
C ILE A 74 -7.69 4.02 13.76
N VAL A 75 -8.28 3.54 12.67
CA VAL A 75 -9.71 3.20 12.56
C VAL A 75 -9.96 1.71 12.30
N SER A 76 -8.89 0.90 12.31
CA SER A 76 -8.92 -0.52 12.00
C SER A 76 -9.58 -0.77 10.63
N TYR A 77 -10.69 -1.51 10.58
CA TYR A 77 -11.43 -1.84 9.38
C TYR A 77 -12.76 -1.07 9.23
N SER A 78 -13.03 -0.08 10.08
CA SER A 78 -14.27 0.71 10.03
C SER A 78 -14.35 1.56 8.76
N ASN A 79 -15.50 1.58 8.06
CA ASN A 79 -15.80 2.44 6.91
C ASN A 79 -16.78 3.57 7.27
N GLN A 80 -16.84 3.94 8.56
CA GLN A 80 -17.71 5.00 9.04
C GLN A 80 -17.13 6.40 8.74
N LYS A 81 -17.81 7.45 9.23
CA LYS A 81 -17.48 8.86 8.97
C LYS A 81 -16.00 9.18 9.27
N ASP A 82 -15.48 8.67 10.38
CA ASP A 82 -14.08 8.88 10.81
C ASP A 82 -13.06 8.36 9.79
N ASN A 83 -13.34 7.26 9.09
CA ASN A 83 -12.46 6.75 8.05
C ASN A 83 -12.47 7.66 6.81
N LYS A 84 -13.63 8.17 6.40
CA LYS A 84 -13.72 9.08 5.25
C LYS A 84 -12.96 10.38 5.50
N GLU A 85 -13.08 10.94 6.70
CA GLU A 85 -12.33 12.12 7.13
C GLU A 85 -10.83 11.83 7.23
N LEU A 86 -10.45 10.68 7.79
CA LEU A 86 -9.05 10.25 7.82
C LEU A 86 -8.46 10.11 6.41
N LEU A 87 -9.13 9.43 5.49
CA LEU A 87 -8.67 9.27 4.10
C LEU A 87 -8.53 10.61 3.39
N TYR A 88 -9.46 11.54 3.62
CA TYR A 88 -9.34 12.91 3.11
C TYR A 88 -8.06 13.57 3.63
N LEU A 89 -7.81 13.52 4.94
CA LEU A 89 -6.58 14.07 5.52
C LEU A 89 -5.33 13.38 4.95
N LEU A 90 -5.34 12.05 4.85
CA LEU A 90 -4.22 11.30 4.29
C LEU A 90 -3.92 11.69 2.84
N ASN A 91 -4.93 12.01 2.03
CA ASN A 91 -4.73 12.49 0.66
C ASN A 91 -4.03 13.86 0.61
N LEU A 92 -4.18 14.69 1.64
CA LEU A 92 -3.52 16.00 1.74
C LEU A 92 -2.10 15.90 2.31
N VAL A 93 -1.80 14.84 3.07
CA VAL A 93 -0.49 14.68 3.72
C VAL A 93 0.56 14.21 2.69
N PRO A 94 1.67 14.96 2.51
CA PRO A 94 2.75 14.54 1.63
C PRO A 94 3.34 13.19 2.06
N ILE A 95 3.70 12.35 1.09
CA ILE A 95 4.19 10.99 1.39
C ILE A 95 5.43 11.00 2.30
N ASN A 96 6.33 11.97 2.15
CA ASN A 96 7.51 12.10 3.02
C ASN A 96 7.13 12.27 4.50
N ARG A 97 5.98 12.91 4.79
CA ARG A 97 5.45 13.01 6.16
C ARG A 97 4.88 11.68 6.65
N LYS A 98 4.21 10.92 5.78
CA LYS A 98 3.76 9.54 6.10
C LYS A 98 4.94 8.61 6.41
N ILE A 99 6.00 8.66 5.60
CA ILE A 99 7.23 7.89 5.81
C ILE A 99 7.86 8.20 7.18
N ARG A 100 7.94 9.48 7.54
CA ARG A 100 8.43 9.90 8.87
C ARG A 100 7.54 9.38 10.00
N ALA A 101 6.22 9.51 9.86
CA ALA A 101 5.28 8.98 10.85
C ALA A 101 5.46 7.47 11.06
N PHE A 102 5.66 6.69 9.99
CA PHE A 102 5.93 5.25 10.12
C PHE A 102 7.23 4.92 10.86
N LEU A 103 8.28 5.73 10.69
CA LEU A 103 9.50 5.59 11.47
C LEU A 103 9.23 5.88 12.95
N ASP A 104 8.58 7.02 13.24
CA ASP A 104 8.26 7.44 14.62
C ASP A 104 7.36 6.40 15.33
N TRP A 105 6.50 5.73 14.56
CA TRP A 105 5.61 4.67 15.03
C TRP A 105 6.23 3.28 15.15
N GLY A 106 7.51 3.13 14.78
CA GLY A 106 8.22 1.85 14.74
C GLY A 106 7.70 0.86 13.69
N VAL A 107 6.91 1.33 12.72
CA VAL A 107 6.39 0.50 11.62
C VAL A 107 7.46 0.30 10.56
N PHE A 108 8.22 1.35 10.24
CA PHE A 108 9.36 1.29 9.33
C PHE A 108 10.66 1.28 10.12
N SER A 109 11.60 0.43 9.70
CA SER A 109 12.97 0.49 10.21
C SER A 109 13.68 1.75 9.69
N PRO A 110 14.74 2.23 10.37
CA PRO A 110 15.55 3.34 9.86
C PRO A 110 16.13 3.08 8.46
N GLU A 111 16.53 1.84 8.17
CA GLU A 111 17.04 1.45 6.85
C GLU A 111 15.95 1.52 5.79
N TYR A 112 14.78 0.92 6.06
CA TYR A 112 13.66 0.94 5.12
C TYR A 112 13.17 2.38 4.85
N THR A 113 13.10 3.21 5.89
CA THR A 113 12.76 4.63 5.79
C THR A 113 13.71 5.40 4.86
N ARG A 114 15.02 5.15 4.97
CA ARG A 114 16.04 5.75 4.09
C ARG A 114 15.85 5.32 2.64
N ASN A 115 15.60 4.03 2.40
CA ASN A 115 15.35 3.50 1.06
C ASN A 115 14.09 4.09 0.44
N MET A 116 13.00 4.19 1.22
CA MET A 116 11.75 4.82 0.77
C MET A 116 11.93 6.30 0.44
N SER A 117 12.67 7.05 1.25
CA SER A 117 12.92 8.48 1.00
C SER A 117 13.59 8.70 -0.37
N ARG A 118 14.61 7.90 -0.69
CA ARG A 118 15.31 7.94 -1.99
C ARG A 118 14.41 7.54 -3.15
N LEU A 119 13.54 6.55 -2.96
CA LEU A 119 12.58 6.15 -4.00
C LEU A 119 11.53 7.25 -4.23
N PHE A 120 11.06 7.92 -3.17
CA PHE A 120 10.06 8.98 -3.32
C PHE A 120 10.61 10.30 -3.84
N GLU A 121 11.92 10.55 -3.77
CA GLU A 121 12.58 11.58 -4.58
C GLU A 121 12.37 11.32 -6.08
N VAL A 122 12.61 10.08 -6.55
CA VAL A 122 12.34 9.67 -7.95
C VAL A 122 10.88 9.89 -8.31
N ARG A 123 9.94 9.57 -7.41
CA ARG A 123 8.51 9.83 -7.63
C ARG A 123 8.24 11.30 -7.89
N ASN A 124 8.81 12.19 -7.08
CA ASN A 124 8.58 13.63 -7.23
C ASN A 124 9.11 14.14 -8.56
N ASP A 125 10.34 13.76 -8.92
CA ASP A 125 10.92 14.12 -10.22
C ASP A 125 10.08 13.56 -11.37
N THR A 126 9.60 12.31 -11.26
CA THR A 126 8.78 11.66 -12.30
C THR A 126 7.42 12.32 -12.50
N VAL A 127 6.83 12.91 -11.45
CA VAL A 127 5.56 13.65 -11.58
C VAL A 127 5.75 14.89 -12.44
N HIS A 128 6.89 15.57 -12.32
CA HIS A 128 7.19 16.83 -12.97
C HIS A 128 7.95 16.71 -14.30
N CYS A 129 8.45 15.53 -14.65
CA CYS A 129 9.17 15.32 -15.90
C CYS A 129 8.24 15.09 -17.10
N VAL A 130 8.71 15.46 -18.30
CA VAL A 130 8.12 15.02 -19.57
C VAL A 130 8.66 13.64 -19.94
N SER A 131 9.96 13.43 -19.78
CA SER A 131 10.66 12.15 -20.02
C SER A 131 11.44 11.68 -18.79
N LEU A 132 11.64 10.37 -18.68
CA LEU A 132 12.51 9.78 -17.63
C LEU A 132 13.99 10.16 -17.77
N ASP A 133 14.40 10.81 -18.87
CA ASP A 133 15.75 11.37 -19.04
C ASP A 133 16.06 12.49 -18.05
N GLU A 134 15.01 13.17 -17.56
CA GLU A 134 15.11 14.26 -16.59
C GLU A 134 15.20 13.73 -15.14
N VAL A 135 14.98 12.43 -14.94
CA VAL A 135 14.86 11.82 -13.61
C VAL A 135 16.14 11.12 -13.22
N ARG A 136 16.64 11.41 -12.02
CA ARG A 136 17.82 10.76 -11.44
C ARG A 136 17.43 9.90 -10.25
N TYR A 137 17.99 8.71 -10.15
CA TYR A 137 17.92 7.88 -8.96
C TYR A 137 19.24 7.96 -8.18
N ASN A 138 19.20 8.10 -6.85
CA ASN A 138 20.41 8.25 -6.04
C ASN A 138 20.52 7.16 -4.95
N PRO A 139 20.90 5.92 -5.31
CA PRO A 139 21.14 4.86 -4.32
C PRO A 139 22.42 5.09 -3.50
N LYS A 140 23.42 5.76 -4.12
CA LYS A 140 24.70 6.20 -3.53
C LYS A 140 25.25 7.40 -4.30
N THR A 141 25.25 7.28 -5.63
CA THR A 141 25.56 8.34 -6.59
C THR A 141 24.39 8.52 -7.55
N PRO A 142 24.15 9.73 -8.08
CA PRO A 142 23.07 9.98 -9.03
C PRO A 142 23.26 9.20 -10.34
N ILE A 143 22.25 8.44 -10.76
CA ILE A 143 22.21 7.69 -12.03
C ILE A 143 20.93 8.02 -12.79
N SER A 144 21.01 8.10 -14.13
CA SER A 144 19.83 8.42 -14.95
C SER A 144 18.82 7.27 -14.95
N LEU A 145 17.54 7.57 -14.73
CA LEU A 145 16.46 6.60 -14.81
C LEU A 145 16.16 6.14 -16.24
N SER A 146 16.58 6.90 -17.25
CA SER A 146 16.42 6.51 -18.66
C SER A 146 17.46 5.50 -19.13
N SER A 147 18.62 5.45 -18.46
CA SER A 147 19.67 4.45 -18.72
C SER A 147 19.18 3.04 -18.39
N VAL A 148 19.68 2.03 -19.11
CA VAL A 148 19.31 0.62 -18.87
C VAL A 148 19.70 0.19 -17.45
N ASP A 149 20.94 0.46 -17.05
CA ASP A 149 21.46 0.06 -15.74
C ASP A 149 20.80 0.85 -14.61
N GLY A 150 20.60 2.16 -14.79
CA GLY A 150 19.92 3.00 -13.81
C GLY A 150 18.49 2.56 -13.59
N PHE A 151 17.74 2.30 -14.66
CA PHE A 151 16.38 1.76 -14.54
C PHE A 151 16.36 0.38 -13.90
N LYS A 152 17.29 -0.52 -14.28
CA LYS A 152 17.38 -1.87 -13.71
C LYS A 152 17.66 -1.82 -12.21
N LYS A 153 18.53 -0.92 -11.76
CA LYS A 153 18.85 -0.71 -10.35
C LYS A 153 17.64 -0.16 -9.59
N PHE A 154 17.02 0.91 -10.09
CA PHE A 154 15.79 1.47 -9.53
C PHE A 154 14.69 0.41 -9.42
N LYS A 155 14.43 -0.34 -10.50
CA LYS A 155 13.42 -1.39 -10.53
C LYS A 155 13.67 -2.45 -9.46
N THR A 156 14.92 -2.91 -9.33
CA THR A 156 15.31 -3.87 -8.29
C THR A 156 15.01 -3.33 -6.89
N ASP A 157 15.42 -2.08 -6.62
CA ASP A 157 15.24 -1.47 -5.30
C ASP A 157 13.76 -1.19 -4.99
N MET A 158 12.98 -0.77 -5.99
CA MET A 158 11.53 -0.55 -5.89
C MET A 158 10.77 -1.87 -5.66
N CYS A 159 11.14 -2.94 -6.36
CA CYS A 159 10.55 -4.27 -6.15
C CYS A 159 10.90 -4.81 -4.75
N LYS A 160 12.14 -4.65 -4.29
CA LYS A 160 12.54 -5.04 -2.94
C LYS A 160 11.74 -4.26 -1.88
N ALA A 161 11.64 -2.94 -2.05
CA ALA A 161 10.85 -2.09 -1.16
C ALA A 161 9.38 -2.50 -1.13
N TRP A 162 8.81 -2.87 -2.28
CA TRP A 162 7.45 -3.40 -2.34
C TRP A 162 7.29 -4.70 -1.56
N ASP A 163 8.21 -5.66 -1.73
CA ASP A 163 8.15 -6.93 -1.01
C ASP A 163 8.26 -6.73 0.52
N ASP A 164 9.11 -5.80 0.95
CA ASP A 164 9.23 -5.45 2.36
C ASP A 164 7.97 -4.71 2.88
N LEU A 165 7.38 -3.82 2.07
CA LEU A 165 6.09 -3.18 2.40
C LEU A 165 4.97 -4.20 2.60
N LEU A 166 4.91 -5.23 1.75
CA LEU A 166 3.92 -6.31 1.89
C LEU A 166 4.10 -7.08 3.20
N LYS A 167 5.35 -7.36 3.61
CA LYS A 167 5.63 -8.00 4.91
C LYS A 167 5.20 -7.11 6.07
N ILE A 168 5.50 -5.81 6.00
CA ILE A 168 5.08 -4.83 7.01
C ILE A 168 3.55 -4.81 7.09
N TYR A 169 2.86 -4.75 5.95
CA TYR A 169 1.41 -4.80 5.90
C TYR A 169 0.85 -6.08 6.53
N LEU A 170 1.43 -7.25 6.21
CA LEU A 170 1.03 -8.53 6.78
C LEU A 170 1.18 -8.57 8.31
N ASN A 171 2.24 -7.95 8.85
CA ASN A 171 2.41 -7.82 10.30
C ASN A 171 1.32 -6.95 10.93
N GLN A 172 0.89 -5.87 10.26
CA GLN A 172 -0.24 -5.05 10.74
C GLN A 172 -1.57 -5.80 10.63
N GLN A 173 -1.79 -6.51 9.51
CA GLN A 173 -2.96 -7.34 9.28
C GLN A 173 -3.10 -8.49 10.29
N ALA A 174 -1.98 -9.02 10.80
CA ALA A 174 -1.99 -10.07 11.82
C ALA A 174 -2.65 -9.64 13.14
N ASN A 175 -2.70 -8.34 13.41
CA ASN A 175 -3.32 -7.78 14.62
C ASN A 175 -4.86 -7.64 14.52
N ILE A 176 -5.45 -7.96 13.37
CA ILE A 176 -6.90 -7.89 13.19
C ILE A 176 -7.58 -9.03 13.95
N ASP A 177 -8.59 -8.69 14.76
CA ASP A 177 -9.52 -9.68 15.31
C ASP A 177 -10.51 -10.13 14.22
N TRP A 178 -10.16 -11.22 13.54
CA TRP A 178 -10.98 -11.81 12.49
C TRP A 178 -12.33 -12.33 12.98
N ILE A 179 -12.45 -12.69 14.25
CA ILE A 179 -13.70 -13.20 14.82
C ILE A 179 -14.67 -12.03 15.03
N ALA A 180 -14.20 -10.93 15.60
CA ALA A 180 -14.98 -9.69 15.72
C ALA A 180 -15.40 -9.19 14.34
N LEU A 181 -14.45 -9.09 13.40
CA LEU A 181 -14.71 -8.64 12.04
C LEU A 181 -15.74 -9.51 11.31
N SER A 182 -15.66 -10.84 11.42
CA SER A 182 -16.65 -11.75 10.80
C SER A 182 -18.08 -11.46 11.28
N LYS A 183 -18.26 -11.06 12.55
CA LYS A 183 -19.57 -10.71 13.10
C LYS A 183 -20.10 -9.39 12.54
N GLU A 184 -19.23 -8.39 12.36
CA GLU A 184 -19.62 -7.06 11.86
C GLU A 184 -19.90 -7.04 10.35
N VAL A 185 -19.21 -7.89 9.59
CA VAL A 185 -19.41 -8.02 8.15
C VAL A 185 -20.76 -8.66 7.82
N LYS A 186 -21.27 -9.53 8.71
CA LYS A 186 -22.57 -10.20 8.57
C LYS A 186 -23.70 -9.20 8.85
N ILE A 187 -24.45 -8.86 7.80
CA ILE A 187 -25.73 -8.16 7.98
C ILE A 187 -26.73 -9.19 8.53
N LYS A 188 -27.14 -9.04 9.79
CA LYS A 188 -28.25 -9.86 10.33
C LYS A 188 -29.51 -9.58 9.49
N PRO A 189 -30.28 -10.62 9.13
CA PRO A 189 -31.50 -10.47 8.36
C PRO A 189 -32.51 -9.55 9.04
#